data_AF-A0A2S7JG15-F1
#
_entry.id   AF-A0A2S7JG15-F1
#
_cell.length_a   1.000
_cell.length_b   1.000
_cell.length_c   1.000
_cell.angle_alpha   90.00
_cell.angle_beta   90.00
_cell.angle_gamma   90.00
#
_symmetry.space_group_name_H-M   'P 1'
#
loop_
_entity.id
_entity.type
_entity.pdbx_description
1 polymer ?
#
loop_
_entity_poly.entity_id
_entity_poly.type
_entity_poly.pdbx_seq_one_letter_code
_entity_poly.pdbx_strand_id
1 'polypeptide(L)'
;MRTSIPSFLLLACGLWAPWAHAQLPARDLTVELRQIEDRQDEANSYRAGPSESTQALSPQKIQVRNGQKAQLRMNLSVPMQWVEAAQAASANSGAGVKQALQWFEVGQSVTVTPRWPGGNRAATVELEVQQADMATRSNADMPSQSRSQFSSTVTAPLAQWVTIATTGPAPARQGSYSSAGSGEVRRLLQIRVLVP
;
A
#
# COMPACT_ATOMS: atom_id res chain seq x y z
N MET A 1 4.52 -79.78 41.25
CA MET A 1 4.78 -79.55 39.81
C MET A 1 4.14 -78.22 39.43
N ARG A 2 4.97 -77.27 38.98
CA ARG A 2 4.60 -75.89 38.60
C ARG A 2 4.48 -75.84 37.09
N THR A 3 3.39 -75.31 36.55
CA THR A 3 3.37 -74.75 35.19
C THR A 3 2.43 -73.54 35.12
N SER A 4 3.05 -72.40 34.87
CA SER A 4 2.49 -71.07 34.63
C SER A 4 2.31 -70.85 33.13
N ILE A 5 1.19 -70.24 32.70
CA ILE A 5 0.96 -69.78 31.32
C ILE A 5 1.05 -68.24 31.30
N PRO A 6 1.94 -67.63 30.49
CA PRO A 6 2.09 -66.19 30.47
C PRO A 6 1.08 -65.51 29.51
N SER A 7 0.65 -64.33 29.95
CA SER A 7 -0.16 -63.36 29.22
C SER A 7 0.63 -62.77 28.05
N PHE A 8 0.01 -62.71 26.87
CA PHE A 8 0.46 -61.92 25.72
C PHE A 8 -0.59 -60.84 25.44
N LEU A 9 -0.31 -59.62 25.88
CA LEU A 9 -1.11 -58.43 25.58
C LEU A 9 -0.14 -57.40 25.02
N LEU A 10 0.11 -57.48 23.70
CA LEU A 10 0.93 -56.52 22.98
C LEU A 10 0.07 -55.34 22.58
N LEU A 11 0.32 -54.24 23.31
CA LEU A 11 -0.23 -52.91 23.16
C LEU A 11 0.17 -52.32 21.79
N ALA A 12 -0.79 -52.18 20.87
CA ALA A 12 -0.62 -51.42 19.64
C ALA A 12 -1.29 -50.05 19.79
N CYS A 13 -0.67 -49.12 20.51
CA CYS A 13 -1.03 -47.71 20.47
C CYS A 13 -0.21 -47.01 19.40
N GLY A 14 -0.76 -47.02 18.18
CA GLY A 14 -0.26 -46.23 17.06
C GLY A 14 -0.28 -44.73 17.39
N LEU A 15 0.85 -44.10 17.12
CA LEU A 15 1.15 -42.68 17.29
C LEU A 15 0.27 -41.83 16.36
N TRP A 16 -0.88 -41.38 16.85
CA TRP A 16 -1.56 -40.19 16.32
C TRP A 16 -1.10 -38.97 17.11
N ALA A 17 0.06 -38.42 16.74
CA ALA A 17 0.42 -37.08 17.15
C ALA A 17 -0.32 -36.11 16.21
N PRO A 18 -1.30 -35.30 16.68
CA PRO A 18 -1.85 -34.25 15.85
C PRO A 18 -0.73 -33.27 15.54
N TRP A 19 -0.56 -32.94 14.25
CA TRP A 19 0.33 -31.85 13.84
C TRP A 19 -0.12 -30.58 14.57
N ALA A 20 0.63 -30.19 15.60
CA ALA A 20 0.41 -28.95 16.31
C ALA A 20 0.71 -27.81 15.35
N HIS A 21 -0.32 -27.28 14.68
CA HIS A 21 -0.22 -26.00 14.02
C HIS A 21 0.19 -24.99 15.10
N ALA A 22 1.38 -24.41 14.95
CA ALA A 22 1.86 -23.39 15.87
C ALA A 22 0.83 -22.27 15.93
N GLN A 23 0.07 -22.21 17.02
CA GLN A 23 -0.98 -21.23 17.20
C GLN A 23 -0.33 -19.85 17.27
N LEU A 24 -0.80 -18.94 16.40
CA LEU A 24 -0.30 -17.57 16.41
C LEU A 24 -0.64 -16.92 17.77
N PRO A 25 0.29 -16.16 18.38
CA PRO A 25 0.00 -15.40 19.58
C PRO A 25 -1.20 -14.48 19.35
N ALA A 26 -2.23 -14.59 20.18
CA ALA A 26 -3.43 -13.75 20.14
C ALA A 26 -3.13 -12.34 20.68
N ARG A 27 -2.35 -11.57 19.90
CA ARG A 27 -1.88 -10.20 20.22
C ARG A 27 -2.25 -9.26 19.09
N ASP A 28 -2.41 -7.99 19.41
CA ASP A 28 -2.66 -6.94 18.43
C ASP A 28 -1.31 -6.35 17.98
N LEU A 29 -1.03 -6.43 16.68
CA LEU A 29 0.18 -5.89 16.06
C LEU A 29 -0.12 -4.49 15.53
N THR A 30 0.84 -3.58 15.63
CA THR A 30 0.75 -2.29 14.95
C THR A 30 1.52 -2.38 13.64
N VAL A 31 0.82 -2.26 12.52
CA VAL A 31 1.39 -2.17 11.18
C VAL A 31 1.44 -0.69 10.80
N GLU A 32 2.64 -0.20 10.51
CA GLU A 32 2.84 1.14 10.02
C GLU A 32 3.24 1.12 8.55
N LEU A 33 2.66 2.04 7.77
CA LEU A 33 2.93 2.20 6.35
C LEU A 33 3.29 3.65 6.08
N ARG A 34 4.34 3.91 5.31
CA ARG A 34 4.70 5.26 4.88
C ARG A 34 5.27 5.26 3.47
N GLN A 35 5.14 6.39 2.79
CA GLN A 35 5.89 6.68 1.57
C GLN A 35 6.93 7.74 1.87
N ILE A 36 8.15 7.51 1.41
CA ILE A 36 9.23 8.49 1.49
C ILE A 36 9.80 8.73 0.10
N GLU A 37 10.34 9.93 -0.12
CA GLU A 37 11.15 10.24 -1.29
C GLU A 37 12.55 9.68 -1.08
N ASP A 38 13.10 9.06 -2.13
CA ASP A 38 14.47 8.57 -2.13
C ASP A 38 15.41 9.71 -2.52
N ARG A 39 15.98 10.39 -1.51
CA ARG A 39 16.89 11.54 -1.70
C ARG A 39 18.36 11.16 -1.85
N GLN A 40 18.67 9.88 -2.09
CA GLN A 40 20.08 9.45 -2.18
C GLN A 40 20.88 10.14 -3.30
N ASP A 41 20.21 10.74 -4.30
CA ASP A 41 20.86 11.46 -5.40
C ASP A 41 20.99 13.00 -5.17
N GLU A 42 20.47 13.56 -4.07
CA GLU A 42 20.35 15.02 -3.88
C GLU A 42 21.55 15.72 -3.20
N ALA A 43 22.67 15.03 -2.97
CA ALA A 43 23.82 15.69 -2.33
C ALA A 43 24.39 16.89 -3.13
N ASN A 44 24.04 17.07 -4.41
CA ASN A 44 24.65 18.09 -5.26
C ASN A 44 23.75 18.76 -6.34
N SER A 45 22.42 18.64 -6.31
CA SER A 45 21.55 19.22 -7.35
C SER A 45 20.64 20.33 -6.83
N TYR A 46 20.87 21.58 -7.27
CA TYR A 46 19.97 22.71 -7.04
C TYR A 46 18.76 22.61 -7.97
N ARG A 47 17.55 22.54 -7.41
CA ARG A 47 16.28 22.51 -8.16
C ARG A 47 15.53 23.83 -7.94
N ALA A 48 15.44 24.64 -8.99
CA ALA A 48 14.56 25.81 -9.03
C ALA A 48 13.41 25.53 -10.00
N GLY A 49 12.19 25.39 -9.48
CA GLY A 49 10.98 25.15 -10.25
C GLY A 49 9.78 24.92 -9.32
N PRO A 50 8.54 25.18 -9.77
CA PRO A 50 7.35 24.92 -8.96
C PRO A 50 7.28 23.43 -8.63
N SER A 51 7.27 23.10 -7.34
CA SER A 51 7.06 21.73 -6.88
C SER A 51 5.62 21.34 -7.16
N GLU A 52 5.38 20.52 -8.19
CA GLU A 52 4.13 19.77 -8.30
C GLU A 52 4.06 18.80 -7.13
N SER A 53 3.36 19.19 -6.07
CA SER A 53 3.18 18.37 -4.88
C SER A 53 2.26 17.21 -5.22
N THR A 54 2.79 16.14 -5.82
CA THR A 54 2.08 14.86 -5.81
C THR A 54 2.07 14.41 -4.36
N GLN A 55 0.86 14.33 -3.80
CA GLN A 55 0.63 14.14 -2.38
C GLN A 55 1.29 12.83 -1.90
N ALA A 56 2.33 12.95 -1.08
CA ALA A 56 2.98 11.79 -0.48
C ALA A 56 2.00 11.10 0.48
N LEU A 57 1.96 9.76 0.50
CA LEU A 57 1.12 9.02 1.44
C LEU A 57 1.46 9.43 2.87
N SER A 58 0.50 10.04 3.57
CA SER A 58 0.61 10.31 5.01
C SER A 58 0.87 8.99 5.74
N PRO A 59 1.82 8.93 6.69
CA PRO A 59 2.09 7.71 7.45
C PRO A 59 0.83 7.17 8.13
N GLN A 60 0.51 5.91 7.89
CA GLN A 60 -0.64 5.21 8.45
C GLN A 60 -0.20 4.26 9.55
N LYS A 61 -1.00 4.16 10.62
CA LYS A 61 -0.82 3.17 11.67
C LYS A 61 -2.11 2.38 11.83
N ILE A 62 -2.02 1.06 11.73
CA ILE A 62 -3.17 0.16 11.78
C ILE A 62 -2.90 -0.88 12.86
N GLN A 63 -3.78 -0.95 13.86
CA GLN A 63 -3.75 -2.03 14.85
C GLN A 63 -4.56 -3.21 14.32
N VAL A 64 -3.95 -4.39 14.32
CA VAL A 64 -4.52 -5.60 13.71
C VAL A 64 -4.24 -6.79 14.59
N ARG A 65 -5.26 -7.59 14.87
CA ARG A 65 -5.06 -8.87 15.56
C ARG A 65 -4.18 -9.79 14.72
N ASN A 66 -3.17 -10.40 15.33
CA ASN A 66 -2.26 -11.31 14.66
C ASN A 66 -3.01 -12.43 13.93
N GLY A 67 -2.73 -12.60 12.65
CA GLY A 67 -3.39 -13.55 11.76
C GLY A 67 -4.74 -13.09 11.19
N GLN A 68 -5.22 -11.90 11.56
CA GLN A 68 -6.49 -11.33 11.09
C GLN A 68 -6.25 -10.22 10.06
N LYS A 69 -7.31 -9.89 9.33
CA LYS A 69 -7.32 -8.84 8.31
C LYS A 69 -7.86 -7.54 8.90
N ALA A 70 -7.22 -6.42 8.56
CA ALA A 70 -7.74 -5.08 8.79
C ALA A 70 -7.77 -4.29 7.47
N GLN A 71 -8.69 -3.34 7.39
CA GLN A 71 -8.80 -2.42 6.26
C GLN A 71 -9.04 -0.99 6.77
N LEU A 72 -8.24 -0.06 6.26
CA LEU A 72 -8.40 1.38 6.46
C LEU A 72 -8.72 2.01 5.10
N ARG A 73 -9.84 2.73 5.01
CA ARG A 73 -10.22 3.51 3.83
C ARG A 73 -10.37 4.97 4.24
N MET A 74 -9.65 5.85 3.56
CA MET A 74 -9.74 7.29 3.70
C MET A 74 -9.93 7.86 2.30
N ASN A 75 -11.18 7.92 1.84
CA ASN A 75 -11.56 8.51 0.57
C ASN A 75 -12.44 9.74 0.79
N LEU A 76 -12.31 10.68 -0.13
CA LEU A 76 -13.13 11.87 -0.26
C LEU A 76 -13.76 11.85 -1.64
N SER A 77 -15.09 11.87 -1.68
CA SER A 77 -15.86 12.05 -2.91
C SER A 77 -15.97 13.55 -3.19
N VAL A 78 -15.31 14.03 -4.23
CA VAL A 78 -15.32 15.44 -4.64
C VAL A 78 -16.31 15.59 -5.82
N PRO A 79 -17.43 16.31 -5.65
CA PRO A 79 -18.28 16.67 -6.78
C PRO A 79 -17.65 17.81 -7.54
N MET A 80 -17.55 17.67 -8.87
CA MET A 80 -17.06 18.71 -9.74
C MET A 80 -18.02 18.95 -10.90
N GLN A 81 -18.32 20.22 -11.14
CA GLN A 81 -19.09 20.68 -12.27
C GLN A 81 -18.15 21.34 -13.29
N TRP A 82 -18.30 21.00 -14.56
CA TRP A 82 -17.55 21.64 -15.65
C TRP A 82 -18.44 21.97 -16.84
N VAL A 83 -17.95 22.83 -17.72
CA VAL A 83 -18.57 23.17 -19.00
C VAL A 83 -18.09 22.18 -20.05
N GLU A 84 -18.99 21.37 -20.60
CA GLU A 84 -18.69 20.36 -21.63
C GLU A 84 -18.67 20.97 -23.03
N ALA A 85 -19.56 21.93 -23.29
CA ALA A 85 -19.62 22.64 -24.56
C ALA A 85 -20.21 24.05 -24.36
N ALA A 86 -19.69 24.99 -25.13
CA ALA A 86 -20.29 26.31 -25.31
C ALA A 86 -20.65 26.49 -26.79
N GLN A 87 -21.92 26.77 -27.07
CA GLN A 87 -22.39 27.10 -28.40
C GLN A 87 -22.53 28.62 -28.50
N ALA A 88 -21.84 29.22 -29.46
CA ALA A 88 -22.05 30.61 -29.81
C ALA A 88 -23.42 30.79 -30.50
N ALA A 89 -24.04 31.95 -30.30
CA ALA A 89 -25.28 32.28 -31.00
C ALA A 89 -25.03 32.38 -32.52
N SER A 90 -25.95 31.86 -33.32
CA SER A 90 -25.97 31.99 -34.78
C SER A 90 -27.27 32.66 -35.24
N ALA A 91 -27.38 33.00 -36.52
CA ALA A 91 -28.56 33.67 -37.09
C ALA A 91 -29.89 32.95 -36.76
N ASN A 92 -29.86 31.63 -36.53
CA ASN A 92 -31.04 30.81 -36.26
C ASN A 92 -31.00 30.07 -34.91
N SER A 93 -30.01 30.33 -34.04
CA SER A 93 -29.89 29.63 -32.75
C SER A 93 -29.25 30.49 -31.67
N GLY A 94 -29.80 30.43 -30.45
CA GLY A 94 -29.27 31.16 -29.29
C GLY A 94 -27.98 30.55 -28.74
N ALA A 95 -27.23 31.34 -27.96
CA ALA A 95 -26.06 30.83 -27.24
C ALA A 95 -26.47 29.83 -26.15
N GLY A 96 -25.65 28.81 -25.93
CA GLY A 96 -25.92 27.75 -24.95
C GLY A 96 -24.64 27.27 -24.26
N VAL A 97 -24.79 26.81 -23.01
CA VAL A 97 -23.72 26.19 -22.25
C VAL A 97 -24.22 24.85 -21.73
N LYS A 98 -23.54 23.76 -22.11
CA LYS A 98 -23.78 22.42 -21.57
C LYS A 98 -22.83 22.19 -20.41
N GLN A 99 -23.38 21.88 -19.24
CA GLN A 99 -22.60 21.57 -18.05
C GLN A 99 -22.79 20.10 -17.66
N ALA A 100 -21.76 19.49 -17.08
CA ALA A 100 -21.80 18.13 -16.55
C ALA A 100 -21.29 18.11 -15.10
N LEU A 101 -21.89 17.22 -14.28
CA LEU A 101 -21.47 16.93 -12.91
C LEU A 101 -20.83 15.55 -12.87
N GLN A 102 -19.67 15.45 -12.23
CA GLN A 102 -18.96 14.19 -12.02
C GLN A 102 -18.42 14.11 -10.62
N TRP A 103 -18.43 12.90 -10.09
CA TRP A 103 -17.82 12.56 -8.82
C TRP A 103 -16.42 12.01 -9.04
N PHE A 104 -15.46 12.58 -8.34
CA PHE A 104 -14.09 12.09 -8.27
C PHE A 104 -13.84 11.48 -6.91
N GLU A 105 -13.30 10.26 -6.90
CA GLU A 105 -12.84 9.60 -5.68
C GLU A 105 -11.35 9.90 -5.50
N VAL A 106 -11.01 10.62 -4.44
CA VAL A 106 -9.63 10.92 -4.07
C VAL A 106 -9.34 10.30 -2.72
N GLY A 107 -8.19 9.65 -2.57
CA GLY A 107 -7.75 9.12 -1.29
C GLY A 107 -7.09 7.76 -1.40
N GLN A 108 -7.06 7.05 -0.28
CA GLN A 108 -6.27 5.84 -0.13
C GLN A 108 -7.03 4.74 0.62
N SER A 109 -6.74 3.50 0.27
CA SER A 109 -7.14 2.34 1.04
C SER A 109 -5.96 1.41 1.28
N VAL A 110 -5.87 0.90 2.49
CA VAL A 110 -4.83 -0.03 2.93
C VAL A 110 -5.51 -1.23 3.55
N THR A 111 -5.17 -2.42 3.06
CA THR A 111 -5.61 -3.70 3.61
C THR A 111 -4.39 -4.47 4.05
N VAL A 112 -4.40 -5.00 5.27
CA VAL A 112 -3.25 -5.71 5.83
C VAL A 112 -3.69 -6.97 6.57
N THR A 113 -2.89 -8.03 6.45
CA THR A 113 -3.04 -9.28 7.20
C THR A 113 -1.65 -9.71 7.73
N PRO A 114 -1.26 -9.28 8.93
CA PRO A 114 0.02 -9.66 9.51
C PRO A 114 -0.05 -11.03 10.19
N ARG A 115 1.04 -11.80 10.10
CA ARG A 115 1.23 -13.09 10.76
C ARG A 115 2.61 -13.10 11.43
N TRP A 116 2.62 -13.16 12.75
CA TRP A 116 3.83 -13.20 13.55
C TRP A 116 3.86 -14.47 14.41
N PRO A 117 4.89 -15.32 14.30
CA PRO A 117 4.96 -16.57 15.04
C PRO A 117 5.34 -16.42 16.52
N GLY A 118 5.62 -15.20 17.00
CA GLY A 118 6.04 -14.95 18.38
C GLY A 118 7.54 -14.73 18.54
N GLY A 119 7.94 -14.16 19.69
CA GLY A 119 9.33 -13.84 20.02
C GLY A 119 9.98 -12.86 19.03
N ASN A 120 11.29 -12.98 18.82
CA ASN A 120 12.04 -12.07 17.94
C ASN A 120 11.96 -12.43 16.44
N ARG A 121 11.02 -13.30 16.07
CA ARG A 121 10.85 -13.74 14.68
C ARG A 121 10.20 -12.62 13.86
N ALA A 122 10.59 -12.53 12.59
CA ALA A 122 9.99 -11.60 11.65
C ALA A 122 8.49 -11.91 11.44
N ALA A 123 7.72 -10.88 11.11
CA ALA A 123 6.30 -11.00 10.76
C ALA A 123 6.16 -11.11 9.23
N THR A 124 5.31 -12.01 8.76
CA THR A 124 4.86 -12.02 7.36
C THR A 124 3.63 -11.14 7.24
N VAL A 125 3.63 -10.19 6.30
CA VAL A 125 2.51 -9.28 6.09
C VAL A 125 2.04 -9.38 4.65
N GLU A 126 0.79 -9.76 4.47
CA GLU A 126 0.06 -9.55 3.22
C GLU A 126 -0.54 -8.14 3.24
N LEU A 127 -0.36 -7.40 2.15
CA LEU A 127 -0.72 -6.00 2.02
C LEU A 127 -1.34 -5.74 0.66
N GLU A 128 -2.39 -4.92 0.66
CA GLU A 128 -2.92 -4.26 -0.53
C GLU A 128 -3.04 -2.77 -0.26
N VAL A 129 -2.54 -1.94 -1.18
CA VAL A 129 -2.65 -0.47 -1.15
C VAL A 129 -3.31 -0.02 -2.44
N GLN A 130 -4.34 0.80 -2.33
CA GLN A 130 -4.94 1.51 -3.46
C GLN A 130 -4.89 2.99 -3.18
N GLN A 131 -4.51 3.78 -4.17
CA GLN A 131 -4.49 5.24 -4.11
C GLN A 131 -5.18 5.80 -5.35
N ALA A 132 -5.99 6.82 -5.15
CA ALA A 132 -6.63 7.58 -6.20
C ALA A 132 -6.33 9.06 -6.00
N ASP A 133 -5.81 9.69 -7.04
CA ASP A 133 -5.50 11.12 -7.07
C ASP A 133 -6.25 11.79 -8.22
N MET A 134 -6.46 13.09 -8.06
CA MET A 134 -7.07 13.94 -9.08
C MET A 134 -6.12 15.07 -9.41
N ALA A 135 -5.77 15.21 -10.69
CA ALA A 135 -4.98 16.33 -11.19
C ALA A 135 -5.91 17.35 -11.86
N THR A 136 -5.95 18.56 -11.33
CA THR A 136 -6.59 19.70 -11.97
C THR A 136 -5.65 20.25 -13.05
N ARG A 137 -6.14 20.39 -14.28
CA ARG A 137 -5.35 20.94 -15.39
C ARG A 137 -5.57 22.44 -15.50
N SER A 138 -4.53 23.19 -15.86
CA SER A 138 -4.62 24.61 -16.15
C SER A 138 -5.14 24.80 -17.58
N ASN A 139 -6.45 24.63 -17.78
CA ASN A 139 -7.29 25.02 -18.94
C ASN A 139 -8.69 24.45 -18.68
N ALA A 140 -9.71 24.83 -19.47
CA ALA A 140 -11.10 24.38 -19.32
C ALA A 140 -11.35 22.87 -19.56
N ASP A 141 -10.30 22.05 -19.45
CA ASP A 141 -10.35 20.60 -19.61
C ASP A 141 -10.82 19.90 -18.33
N MET A 142 -11.47 18.76 -18.50
CA MET A 142 -11.89 17.90 -17.40
C MET A 142 -10.68 17.47 -16.54
N PRO A 143 -10.78 17.52 -15.20
CA PRO A 143 -9.77 16.94 -14.33
C PRO A 143 -9.53 15.47 -14.66
N SER A 144 -8.27 15.04 -14.63
CA SER A 144 -7.94 13.63 -14.83
C SER A 144 -7.78 12.93 -13.49
N GLN A 145 -8.43 11.77 -13.33
CA GLN A 145 -8.25 10.89 -12.19
C GLN A 145 -7.21 9.82 -12.51
N SER A 146 -6.24 9.63 -11.63
CA SER A 146 -5.27 8.53 -11.69
C SER A 146 -5.48 7.58 -10.53
N ARG A 147 -5.37 6.28 -10.77
CA ARG A 147 -5.45 5.24 -9.74
C ARG A 147 -4.23 4.33 -9.81
N SER A 148 -3.65 4.04 -8.65
CA SER A 148 -2.57 3.07 -8.49
C SER A 148 -2.96 1.99 -7.48
N GLN A 149 -2.61 0.75 -7.76
CA GLN A 149 -2.83 -0.38 -6.87
C GLN A 149 -1.54 -1.20 -6.73
N PHE A 150 -1.28 -1.65 -5.51
CA PHE A 150 -0.15 -2.49 -5.15
C PHE A 150 -0.63 -3.61 -4.24
N SER A 151 -0.21 -4.84 -4.50
CA SER A 151 -0.45 -5.99 -3.63
C SER A 151 0.82 -6.82 -3.49
N SER A 152 1.16 -7.19 -2.27
CA SER A 152 2.37 -7.96 -1.99
C SER A 152 2.31 -8.67 -0.65
N THR A 153 3.14 -9.70 -0.52
CA THR A 153 3.41 -10.40 0.74
C THR A 153 4.89 -10.24 1.05
N VAL A 154 5.20 -9.65 2.21
CA VAL A 154 6.58 -9.36 2.62
C VAL A 154 6.88 -9.94 4.00
N THR A 155 8.14 -10.29 4.24
CA THR A 155 8.65 -10.57 5.59
C THR A 155 9.31 -9.32 6.16
N ALA A 156 8.78 -8.81 7.26
CA ALA A 156 9.26 -7.63 7.95
C ALA A 156 9.89 -7.99 9.31
N PRO A 157 11.19 -7.69 9.54
CA PRO A 157 11.75 -7.73 10.88
C PRO A 157 11.00 -6.76 11.80
N LEU A 158 10.85 -7.15 13.07
CA LEU A 158 10.11 -6.34 14.03
C LEU A 158 10.80 -4.99 14.27
N ALA A 159 9.99 -3.94 14.41
CA ALA A 159 10.41 -2.57 14.67
C ALA A 159 11.36 -1.94 13.63
N GLN A 160 11.54 -2.57 12.46
CA GLN A 160 12.37 -2.06 11.37
C GLN A 160 11.52 -1.62 10.17
N TRP A 161 11.97 -0.58 9.48
CA TRP A 161 11.38 -0.16 8.21
C TRP A 161 11.94 -1.01 7.07
N VAL A 162 11.05 -1.60 6.28
CA VAL A 162 11.39 -2.40 5.10
C VAL A 162 10.75 -1.76 3.88
N THR A 163 11.53 -1.54 2.83
CA THR A 163 11.02 -1.09 1.52
C THR A 163 10.35 -2.25 0.81
N ILE A 164 9.09 -2.06 0.41
CA ILE A 164 8.25 -3.10 -0.21
C ILE A 164 7.89 -2.81 -1.66
N ALA A 165 7.96 -1.53 -2.05
CA ALA A 165 7.79 -1.10 -3.42
C ALA A 165 8.62 0.15 -3.66
N THR A 166 8.96 0.37 -4.92
CA THR A 166 9.67 1.56 -5.37
C THR A 166 9.06 2.02 -6.68
N THR A 167 8.73 3.30 -6.76
CA THR A 167 8.16 3.95 -7.95
C THR A 167 9.03 5.14 -8.36
N GLY A 168 8.99 5.53 -9.63
CA GLY A 168 9.82 6.59 -10.19
C GLY A 168 11.10 6.08 -10.89
N PRO A 169 11.97 6.99 -11.33
CA PRO A 169 13.11 6.67 -12.19
C PRO A 169 14.11 5.74 -11.49
N ALA A 170 14.77 4.90 -12.29
CA ALA A 170 15.88 4.09 -11.81
C ALA A 170 17.03 5.01 -11.34
N PRO A 171 17.78 4.62 -10.29
CA PRO A 171 18.91 5.42 -9.83
C PRO A 171 19.91 5.62 -10.97
N ALA A 172 20.43 6.84 -11.10
CA ALA A 172 21.45 7.13 -12.09
C ALA A 172 22.68 6.26 -11.84
N ARG A 173 23.22 5.62 -12.89
CA ARG A 173 24.50 4.91 -12.74
C ARG A 173 25.60 5.93 -12.48
N GLN A 174 26.49 5.63 -11.53
CA GLN A 174 27.67 6.46 -11.27
C GLN A 174 28.45 6.66 -12.59
N GLY A 175 28.61 7.93 -13.01
CA GLY A 175 29.27 8.30 -14.27
C GLY A 175 28.35 8.45 -15.50
N SER A 176 27.03 8.28 -15.38
CA SER A 176 26.09 8.59 -16.46
C SER A 176 25.41 9.94 -16.24
N TYR A 177 25.49 10.83 -17.21
CA TYR A 177 24.70 12.06 -17.28
C TYR A 177 23.47 11.79 -18.16
N SER A 178 22.27 11.84 -17.58
CA SER A 178 21.01 11.74 -18.33
C SER A 178 20.25 13.06 -18.25
N SER A 179 19.72 13.52 -19.37
CA SER A 179 18.85 14.71 -19.47
C SER A 179 17.37 14.34 -19.29
N ALA A 180 17.07 13.29 -18.52
CA ALA A 180 15.70 12.86 -18.30
C ALA A 180 14.98 13.91 -17.44
N GLY A 181 13.80 14.34 -17.90
CA GLY A 181 13.05 15.49 -17.42
C GLY A 181 12.92 15.58 -15.90
N SER A 182 13.18 16.79 -15.40
CA SER A 182 13.28 17.23 -14.00
C SER A 182 11.94 17.26 -13.25
N GLY A 183 11.13 16.20 -13.35
CA GLY A 183 9.80 16.11 -12.72
C GLY A 183 9.70 15.00 -11.68
N GLU A 184 10.12 13.79 -12.03
CA GLU A 184 9.69 12.58 -11.33
C GLU A 184 10.68 12.15 -10.22
N VAL A 185 10.20 12.16 -8.97
CA VAL A 185 10.98 11.79 -7.79
C VAL A 185 10.79 10.30 -7.51
N ARG A 186 11.90 9.58 -7.27
CA ARG A 186 11.85 8.18 -6.84
C ARG A 186 11.24 8.10 -5.44
N ARG A 187 10.25 7.22 -5.26
CA ARG A 187 9.48 7.05 -4.03
C ARG A 187 9.58 5.62 -3.52
N LEU A 188 9.75 5.47 -2.23
CA LEU A 188 9.83 4.19 -1.53
C LEU A 188 8.59 4.01 -0.67
N LEU A 189 7.88 2.92 -0.89
CA LEU A 189 6.84 2.47 0.02
C LEU A 189 7.49 1.59 1.08
N GLN A 190 7.28 1.91 2.36
CA GLN A 190 7.90 1.21 3.47
C GLN A 190 6.87 0.74 4.49
N ILE A 191 7.13 -0.42 5.07
CA ILE A 191 6.34 -1.01 6.14
C ILE A 191 7.19 -1.24 7.39
N ARG A 192 6.54 -1.14 8.55
CA ARG A 192 7.11 -1.56 9.84
C ARG A 192 6.04 -2.29 10.65
N VAL A 193 6.44 -3.34 11.35
CA VAL A 193 5.56 -4.09 12.26
C VAL A 193 6.08 -3.95 13.68
N LEU A 194 5.20 -3.56 14.58
CA LEU A 194 5.45 -3.45 16.01
C LEU A 194 4.59 -4.48 16.75
N VAL A 195 5.19 -5.14 17.73
CA VAL A 195 4.49 -5.99 18.70
C VAL A 195 4.09 -5.13 19.91
N PRO A 196 3.04 -5.53 20.67
CA PRO A 196 2.66 -4.81 21.90
C PRO A 196 3.78 -4.72 22.93
#